data_AF-S9SAU2-F1
#
_entry.id   AF-S9SAU2-F1
#
_cell.length_a   1.000
_cell.length_b   1.000
_cell.length_c   1.000
_cell.angle_alpha   90.00
_cell.angle_beta   90.00
_cell.angle_gamma   90.00
#
_symmetry.space_group_name_H-M   'P 1'
#
loop_
_entity.id
_entity.type
_entity.pdbx_description
1 polymer ?
#
loop_
_entity_poly.entity_id
_entity_poly.type
_entity_poly.pdbx_seq_one_letter_code
_entity_poly.pdbx_strand_id
1 'polypeptide(L)'
;MAGRAIAALGLAPGAQVQIAGGEPGLVPDIVNQVASLARAAGAGRIAIQTNGLAIDDRFIALVRRHRLGVGVSLDGPPPLNDRVRGQTAQVLAGLHRLEAEGIAFGVTVTLSAETLPGLVDLALMLGGFAMARSLGLDILRPLGRGADIALPRPADLARAYSALVEALDWVNRRRQKPLVLREAGMVGCGPTESYCAAERGRAAVLVPGGGLWPCSSLVGQDGFSLGNVDHPDLSASALRPSRTLCGACAVSGCRGRCPARAIVSSAASALDCVLRRAAHHPSASESIRVPA
;
A
#
# COMPACT_ATOMS: atom_id res chain seq x y z
N MET A 1 14.79 -20.23 -3.45
CA MET A 1 15.06 -18.78 -3.50
C MET A 1 14.70 -18.07 -2.20
N ALA A 2 13.43 -18.06 -1.77
CA ALA A 2 13.02 -17.37 -0.53
C ALA A 2 13.78 -17.81 0.73
N GLY A 3 14.07 -19.11 0.87
CA GLY A 3 14.89 -19.59 2.00
C GLY A 3 16.31 -19.04 1.98
N ARG A 4 16.93 -18.93 0.80
CA ARG A 4 18.25 -18.28 0.65
C ARG A 4 18.17 -16.79 0.99
N ALA A 5 17.10 -16.11 0.59
CA ALA A 5 16.92 -14.69 0.92
C ALA A 5 16.78 -14.46 2.42
N ILE A 6 16.00 -15.28 3.11
CA ILE A 6 15.85 -15.20 4.56
C ILE A 6 17.20 -15.48 5.24
N ALA A 7 17.97 -16.45 4.76
CA ALA A 7 19.30 -16.74 5.30
C ALA A 7 20.31 -15.60 5.05
N ALA A 8 20.30 -15.02 3.85
CA ALA A 8 21.27 -14.00 3.44
C ALA A 8 20.97 -12.60 4.00
N LEU A 9 19.68 -12.22 4.05
CA LEU A 9 19.24 -10.91 4.53
C LEU A 9 18.94 -10.89 6.03
N GLY A 10 18.60 -12.05 6.59
CA GLY A 10 17.99 -12.15 7.90
C GLY A 10 16.55 -11.62 7.93
N LEU A 11 15.79 -12.06 8.93
CA LEU A 11 14.53 -11.43 9.31
C LEU A 11 14.63 -11.01 10.77
N ALA A 12 14.50 -9.72 11.04
CA ALA A 12 14.45 -9.23 12.41
C ALA A 12 13.24 -9.84 13.14
N PRO A 13 13.32 -10.11 14.46
CA PRO A 13 12.18 -10.56 15.24
C PRO A 13 10.96 -9.65 15.04
N GLY A 14 9.82 -10.22 14.71
CA GLY A 14 8.60 -9.45 14.45
C GLY A 14 8.57 -8.75 13.08
N ALA A 15 9.48 -9.08 12.16
CA ALA A 15 9.47 -8.55 10.80
C ALA A 15 8.12 -8.77 10.09
N GLN A 16 7.81 -7.85 9.18
CA GLN A 16 6.63 -7.94 8.32
C GLN A 16 7.05 -8.47 6.95
N VAL A 17 6.36 -9.50 6.47
CA VAL A 17 6.55 -10.06 5.13
C VAL A 17 5.30 -9.81 4.31
N GLN A 18 5.45 -9.08 3.21
CA GLN A 18 4.38 -8.83 2.24
C GLN A 18 4.65 -9.66 0.99
N ILE A 19 3.73 -10.56 0.67
CA ILE A 19 3.71 -11.34 -0.56
C ILE A 19 2.88 -10.55 -1.58
N ALA A 20 3.52 -10.12 -2.66
CA ALA A 20 2.95 -9.29 -3.71
C ALA A 20 3.65 -9.60 -5.05
N GLY A 21 3.46 -8.76 -6.07
CA GLY A 21 4.11 -8.90 -7.38
C GLY A 21 3.08 -8.76 -8.50
N GLY A 22 3.11 -9.69 -9.45
CA GLY A 22 2.03 -9.85 -10.44
C GLY A 22 0.72 -10.24 -9.76
N GLU A 23 0.40 -11.53 -9.71
CA GLU A 23 -0.74 -12.04 -8.94
C GLU A 23 -0.32 -13.26 -8.11
N PRO A 24 -0.13 -13.12 -6.78
CA PRO A 24 0.28 -14.23 -5.93
C PRO A 24 -0.72 -15.39 -5.89
N GLY A 25 -2.01 -15.14 -6.14
CA GLY A 25 -3.04 -16.18 -6.24
C GLY A 25 -2.81 -17.18 -7.38
N LEU A 26 -1.99 -16.83 -8.38
CA LEU A 26 -1.61 -17.74 -9.47
C LEU A 26 -0.47 -18.69 -9.10
N VAL A 27 0.26 -18.43 -8.01
CA VAL A 27 1.42 -19.24 -7.57
C VAL A 27 1.29 -19.68 -6.10
N PRO A 28 0.17 -20.29 -5.69
CA PRO A 28 -0.13 -20.61 -4.29
C PRO A 28 0.90 -21.54 -3.63
N ASP A 29 1.59 -22.40 -4.38
CA ASP A 29 2.65 -23.26 -3.83
C ASP A 29 3.88 -22.46 -3.42
N ILE A 30 4.24 -21.43 -4.21
CA ILE A 30 5.30 -20.48 -3.87
C ILE A 30 4.89 -19.68 -2.65
N VAL A 31 3.65 -19.16 -2.61
CA VAL A 31 3.13 -18.42 -1.44
C VAL A 31 3.18 -19.29 -0.18
N ASN A 32 2.77 -20.56 -0.26
CA ASN A 32 2.85 -21.51 0.84
C ASN A 32 4.28 -21.71 1.34
N GLN A 33 5.25 -21.83 0.43
CA GLN A 33 6.66 -21.97 0.78
C GLN A 33 7.20 -20.70 1.45
N VAL A 34 6.94 -19.52 0.88
CA VAL A 34 7.38 -18.24 1.45
C VAL A 34 6.79 -18.01 2.83
N ALA A 35 5.48 -18.24 2.99
CA ALA A 35 4.80 -18.06 4.28
C ALA A 35 5.33 -19.02 5.35
N SER A 36 5.55 -20.29 5.00
CA SER A 36 6.14 -21.29 5.91
C SER A 36 7.53 -20.85 6.38
N LEU A 37 8.40 -20.45 5.44
CA LEU A 37 9.77 -20.04 5.76
C LEU A 37 9.81 -18.75 6.58
N ALA A 38 9.01 -17.74 6.21
CA ALA A 38 8.92 -16.50 6.96
C ALA A 38 8.45 -16.73 8.40
N ARG A 39 7.45 -17.61 8.60
CA ARG A 39 6.96 -17.96 9.93
C ARG A 39 8.03 -18.68 10.76
N ALA A 40 8.72 -19.65 10.18
CA ALA A 40 9.80 -20.37 10.84
C ALA A 40 10.96 -19.43 11.24
N ALA A 41 11.20 -18.38 10.45
CA ALA A 41 12.19 -17.35 10.73
C ALA A 41 11.71 -16.24 11.70
N GLY A 42 10.53 -16.38 12.32
CA GLY A 42 10.05 -15.43 13.34
C GLY A 42 9.35 -14.19 12.81
N ALA A 43 8.84 -14.21 11.57
CA ALA A 43 8.01 -13.12 11.05
C ALA A 43 6.75 -12.92 11.90
N GLY A 44 6.54 -11.68 12.36
CA GLY A 44 5.40 -11.31 13.20
C GLY A 44 4.10 -11.22 12.39
N ARG A 45 4.17 -10.65 11.19
CA ARG A 45 3.03 -10.51 10.28
C ARG A 45 3.41 -10.96 8.88
N ILE A 46 2.55 -11.77 8.28
CA ILE A 46 2.65 -12.17 6.88
C ILE A 46 1.35 -11.74 6.21
N ALA A 47 1.45 -11.05 5.08
CA ALA A 47 0.30 -10.57 4.33
C ALA A 47 0.44 -10.88 2.84
N ILE A 48 -0.68 -10.97 2.15
CA ILE A 48 -0.80 -11.17 0.70
C ILE A 48 -1.56 -10.00 0.09
N GLN A 49 -1.05 -9.45 -1.01
CA GLN A 49 -1.71 -8.43 -1.82
C GLN A 49 -2.13 -9.07 -3.13
N THR A 50 -3.42 -9.04 -3.45
CA THR A 50 -4.02 -9.67 -4.63
C THR A 50 -4.87 -8.67 -5.41
N ASN A 51 -5.04 -8.91 -6.70
CA ASN A 51 -6.04 -8.24 -7.54
C ASN A 51 -7.48 -8.71 -7.26
N GLY A 52 -7.66 -9.79 -6.49
CA GLY A 52 -8.96 -10.30 -6.06
C GLY A 52 -9.61 -11.31 -7.01
N LEU A 53 -9.04 -11.58 -8.19
CA LEU A 53 -9.64 -12.47 -9.19
C LEU A 53 -9.48 -13.96 -8.82
N ALA A 54 -8.40 -14.31 -8.13
CA ALA A 54 -8.07 -15.68 -7.74
C ALA A 54 -8.43 -15.98 -6.28
N ILE A 55 -9.47 -15.32 -5.73
CA ILE A 55 -9.98 -15.64 -4.39
C ILE A 55 -10.90 -16.87 -4.50
N ASP A 56 -10.27 -18.04 -4.48
CA ASP A 56 -10.91 -19.35 -4.50
C ASP A 56 -10.70 -20.17 -3.22
N ASP A 57 -11.21 -21.40 -3.17
CA ASP A 57 -11.08 -22.25 -1.97
C ASP A 57 -9.62 -22.56 -1.65
N ARG A 58 -8.75 -22.63 -2.67
CA ARG A 58 -7.31 -22.80 -2.50
C ARG A 58 -6.71 -21.56 -1.85
N PHE A 59 -7.10 -20.36 -2.28
CA PHE A 59 -6.71 -19.10 -1.66
C PHE A 59 -7.18 -19.01 -0.20
N ILE A 60 -8.46 -19.33 0.07
CA ILE A 60 -9.02 -19.34 1.43
C ILE A 60 -8.25 -20.31 2.34
N ALA A 61 -8.01 -21.54 1.88
CA ALA A 61 -7.26 -22.53 2.63
C ALA A 61 -5.84 -22.05 2.96
N LEU A 62 -5.18 -21.40 2.00
CA LEU A 62 -3.85 -20.83 2.17
C LEU A 62 -3.82 -19.69 3.20
N VAL A 63 -4.79 -18.77 3.12
CA VAL A 63 -4.94 -17.67 4.08
C VAL A 63 -5.14 -18.20 5.49
N ARG A 64 -6.02 -19.20 5.67
CA ARG A 64 -6.27 -19.82 6.98
C ARG A 64 -5.05 -20.53 7.53
N ARG A 65 -4.40 -21.36 6.71
CA ARG A 65 -3.22 -22.14 7.11
C ARG A 65 -2.12 -21.26 7.68
N HIS A 66 -1.85 -20.12 7.04
CA HIS A 66 -0.73 -19.24 7.41
C HIS A 66 -1.14 -18.01 8.20
N ARG A 67 -2.44 -17.82 8.45
CA ARG A 67 -3.04 -16.62 9.06
C ARG A 67 -2.60 -15.35 8.35
N LEU A 68 -2.74 -15.36 7.02
CA LEU A 68 -2.31 -14.24 6.18
C LEU A 68 -3.24 -13.03 6.36
N GLY A 69 -2.66 -11.84 6.48
CA GLY A 69 -3.43 -10.62 6.25
C GLY A 69 -3.74 -10.48 4.75
N VAL A 70 -4.98 -10.16 4.39
CA VAL A 70 -5.40 -10.04 2.98
C VAL A 70 -5.57 -8.57 2.60
N GLY A 71 -4.86 -8.15 1.55
CA GLY A 71 -5.06 -6.88 0.87
C GLY A 71 -5.59 -7.12 -0.54
N VAL A 72 -6.68 -6.46 -0.91
CA VAL A 72 -7.29 -6.56 -2.24
C VAL A 72 -7.18 -5.21 -2.95
N SER A 73 -6.77 -5.22 -4.22
CA SER A 73 -6.76 -4.01 -5.02
C SER A 73 -8.13 -3.75 -5.65
N LEU A 74 -8.72 -2.59 -5.36
CA LEU A 74 -10.02 -2.17 -5.91
C LEU A 74 -10.00 -0.64 -6.00
N ASP A 75 -10.06 -0.11 -7.23
CA ASP A 75 -9.75 1.30 -7.50
C ASP A 75 -10.98 2.23 -7.54
N GLY A 76 -12.17 1.70 -7.24
CA GLY A 76 -13.41 2.48 -7.16
C GLY A 76 -14.68 1.62 -7.22
N PRO A 77 -15.86 2.25 -7.35
CA PRO A 77 -17.12 1.55 -7.62
C PRO A 77 -17.09 0.83 -8.98
N PRO A 78 -18.03 -0.07 -9.29
CA PRO A 78 -17.88 -1.03 -10.39
C PRO A 78 -17.66 -0.38 -11.76
N PRO A 79 -18.44 0.65 -12.18
CA PRO A 79 -18.20 1.31 -13.46
C PRO A 79 -16.80 1.94 -13.57
N LEU A 80 -16.24 2.42 -12.46
CA LEU A 80 -14.92 3.03 -12.44
C LEU A 80 -13.83 1.96 -12.43
N ASN A 81 -13.93 0.99 -11.52
CA ASN A 81 -12.94 -0.09 -11.44
C ASN A 81 -12.89 -0.92 -12.72
N ASP A 82 -14.01 -1.11 -13.42
CA ASP A 82 -14.04 -1.81 -14.70
C ASP A 82 -13.27 -1.07 -15.81
N ARG A 83 -13.24 0.27 -15.80
CA ARG A 83 -12.44 1.04 -16.75
C ARG A 83 -10.93 0.92 -16.49
N VAL A 84 -10.52 0.94 -15.23
CA VAL A 84 -9.09 1.00 -14.85
C VAL A 84 -8.46 -0.38 -14.64
N ARG A 85 -9.24 -1.39 -14.24
CA ARG A 85 -8.78 -2.76 -13.94
C ARG A 85 -9.58 -3.84 -14.67
N GLY A 86 -10.88 -3.63 -14.84
CA GLY A 86 -11.79 -4.66 -15.34
C GLY A 86 -12.22 -5.67 -14.28
N GLN A 87 -13.23 -6.47 -14.63
CA GLN A 87 -13.66 -7.67 -13.89
C GLN A 87 -14.11 -7.41 -12.44
N THR A 88 -14.71 -6.25 -12.17
CA THR A 88 -15.15 -5.87 -10.81
C THR A 88 -16.12 -6.90 -10.21
N ALA A 89 -17.02 -7.46 -11.02
CA ALA A 89 -17.94 -8.51 -10.55
C ALA A 89 -17.21 -9.72 -9.94
N GLN A 90 -16.09 -10.15 -10.54
CA GLN A 90 -15.29 -11.26 -10.03
C GLN A 90 -14.54 -10.87 -8.74
N VAL A 91 -14.01 -9.65 -8.68
CA VAL A 91 -13.38 -9.12 -7.46
C VAL A 91 -14.39 -9.08 -6.31
N LEU A 92 -15.60 -8.57 -6.56
CA LEU A 92 -16.67 -8.52 -5.55
C LEU A 92 -17.13 -9.92 -5.12
N ALA A 93 -17.20 -10.88 -6.04
CA ALA A 93 -17.45 -12.27 -5.68
C ALA A 93 -16.36 -12.81 -4.74
N GLY A 94 -15.08 -12.48 -4.99
CA GLY A 94 -13.97 -12.77 -4.09
C GLY A 94 -14.13 -12.13 -2.71
N LEU A 95 -14.53 -10.85 -2.64
CA LEU A 95 -14.80 -10.17 -1.37
C LEU A 95 -15.94 -10.83 -0.59
N HIS A 96 -17.02 -11.23 -1.27
CA HIS A 96 -18.13 -11.97 -0.64
C HIS A 96 -17.71 -13.33 -0.10
N ARG A 97 -16.75 -14.01 -0.74
CA ARG A 97 -16.17 -15.26 -0.20
C ARG A 97 -15.35 -15.01 1.06
N LEU A 98 -14.52 -13.96 1.07
CA LEU A 98 -13.80 -13.57 2.29
C LEU A 98 -14.77 -13.24 3.43
N GLU A 99 -15.87 -12.54 3.12
CA GLU A 99 -16.93 -12.22 4.07
C GLU A 99 -17.59 -13.49 4.64
N ALA A 100 -18.01 -14.41 3.77
CA ALA A 100 -18.66 -15.67 4.16
C ALA A 100 -17.75 -16.56 5.01
N GLU A 101 -16.44 -16.53 4.76
CA GLU A 101 -15.43 -17.28 5.51
C GLU A 101 -14.92 -16.57 6.77
N GLY A 102 -15.45 -15.37 7.08
CA GLY A 102 -15.07 -14.57 8.24
C GLY A 102 -13.62 -14.05 8.19
N ILE A 103 -13.05 -13.88 7.00
CA ILE A 103 -11.67 -13.46 6.79
C ILE A 103 -11.60 -11.94 6.61
N ALA A 104 -10.95 -11.29 7.56
CA ALA A 104 -10.72 -9.85 7.51
C ALA A 104 -9.81 -9.44 6.33
N PHE A 105 -10.17 -8.37 5.63
CA PHE A 105 -9.39 -7.85 4.51
C PHE A 105 -9.30 -6.33 4.51
N GLY A 106 -8.24 -5.81 3.87
CA GLY A 106 -8.09 -4.41 3.52
C GLY A 106 -8.25 -4.20 2.02
N VAL A 107 -8.67 -3.01 1.63
CA VAL A 107 -8.70 -2.59 0.22
C VAL A 107 -7.64 -1.52 0.00
N THR A 108 -6.94 -1.58 -1.13
CA THR A 108 -6.02 -0.53 -1.57
C THR A 108 -6.48 0.02 -2.91
N VAL A 109 -6.59 1.35 -2.97
CA VAL A 109 -6.88 2.11 -4.18
C VAL A 109 -5.62 2.82 -4.66
N THR A 110 -5.38 2.77 -5.96
CA THR A 110 -4.38 3.59 -6.64
C THR A 110 -4.99 4.93 -7.00
N LEU A 111 -4.47 6.02 -6.44
CA LEU A 111 -4.97 7.37 -6.68
C LEU A 111 -4.38 7.96 -7.97
N SER A 112 -5.26 8.17 -8.94
CA SER A 112 -5.03 8.86 -10.21
C SER A 112 -6.10 9.94 -10.40
N ALA A 113 -5.97 10.79 -11.42
CA ALA A 113 -7.04 11.73 -11.77
C ALA A 113 -8.37 11.02 -12.06
N GLU A 114 -8.33 9.81 -12.64
CA GLU A 114 -9.52 9.03 -13.00
C GLU A 114 -10.17 8.33 -11.81
N THR A 115 -9.38 7.82 -10.85
CA THR A 115 -9.90 7.03 -9.73
C THR A 115 -10.37 7.87 -8.56
N LEU A 116 -9.84 9.10 -8.43
CA LEU A 116 -10.14 10.00 -7.32
C LEU A 116 -11.64 10.27 -7.09
N PRO A 117 -12.49 10.49 -8.13
CA PRO A 117 -13.91 10.73 -7.93
C PRO A 117 -14.67 9.58 -7.26
N GLY A 118 -14.17 8.35 -7.34
CA GLY A 118 -14.86 7.16 -6.80
C GLY A 118 -14.58 6.83 -5.34
N LEU A 119 -13.78 7.62 -4.63
CA LEU A 119 -13.36 7.28 -3.26
C LEU A 119 -14.53 7.19 -2.27
N VAL A 120 -15.48 8.13 -2.35
CA VAL A 120 -16.66 8.15 -1.48
C VAL A 120 -17.54 6.92 -1.71
N ASP A 121 -17.86 6.63 -2.98
CA ASP A 121 -18.69 5.48 -3.35
C ASP A 121 -18.01 4.16 -2.97
N LEU A 122 -16.70 4.06 -3.13
CA LEU A 122 -15.93 2.91 -2.68
C LEU A 122 -16.03 2.74 -1.15
N ALA A 123 -15.89 3.82 -0.37
CA ALA A 123 -16.04 3.74 1.08
C ALA A 123 -17.44 3.31 1.52
N LEU A 124 -18.48 3.86 0.87
CA LEU A 124 -19.87 3.47 1.12
C LEU A 124 -20.12 2.00 0.79
N MET A 125 -19.60 1.52 -0.35
CA MET A 125 -19.67 0.11 -0.74
C MET A 125 -18.99 -0.80 0.29
N LEU A 126 -17.76 -0.47 0.70
CA LEU A 126 -17.03 -1.23 1.71
C LEU A 126 -17.76 -1.25 3.07
N GLY A 127 -18.60 -0.25 3.32
CA GLY A 127 -19.54 -0.23 4.43
C GLY A 127 -20.41 -1.47 4.54
N GLY A 128 -20.74 -2.12 3.41
CA GLY A 128 -21.55 -3.35 3.35
C GLY A 128 -20.81 -4.65 3.70
N PHE A 129 -19.48 -4.64 3.82
CA PHE A 129 -18.69 -5.83 4.16
C PHE A 129 -18.22 -5.76 5.61
N ALA A 130 -18.73 -6.59 6.52
CA ALA A 130 -18.34 -6.56 7.93
C ALA A 130 -16.88 -6.99 8.15
N MET A 131 -16.31 -7.77 7.23
CA MET A 131 -14.92 -8.20 7.26
C MET A 131 -13.93 -7.18 6.69
N ALA A 132 -14.39 -6.15 5.97
CA ALA A 132 -13.51 -5.05 5.54
C ALA A 132 -12.97 -4.29 6.77
N ARG A 133 -11.65 -4.04 6.82
CA ARG A 133 -10.98 -3.40 7.98
C ARG A 133 -10.21 -2.13 7.66
N SER A 134 -9.77 -1.97 6.42
CA SER A 134 -8.95 -0.82 6.07
C SER A 134 -9.10 -0.42 4.62
N LEU A 135 -8.89 0.88 4.38
CA LEU A 135 -8.75 1.45 3.05
C LEU A 135 -7.38 2.14 2.98
N GLY A 136 -6.54 1.70 2.05
CA GLY A 136 -5.22 2.27 1.79
C GLY A 136 -5.25 3.14 0.53
N LEU A 137 -4.71 4.34 0.65
CA LEU A 137 -4.59 5.30 -0.45
C LEU A 137 -3.16 5.26 -1.00
N ASP A 138 -2.94 4.63 -2.15
CA ASP A 138 -1.64 4.62 -2.81
C ASP A 138 -1.59 5.61 -3.97
N ILE A 139 -0.85 6.72 -3.78
CA ILE A 139 -0.64 7.68 -4.86
C ILE A 139 0.09 7.00 -6.02
N LEU A 140 -0.50 7.11 -7.22
CA LEU A 140 0.07 6.63 -8.47
C LEU A 140 1.55 7.02 -8.59
N ARG A 141 2.35 6.04 -9.01
CA ARG A 141 3.73 6.27 -9.43
C ARG A 141 3.74 6.19 -10.96
N PRO A 142 4.20 7.24 -11.67
CA PRO A 142 4.23 7.25 -13.12
C PRO A 142 5.39 6.38 -13.63
N LEU A 143 5.25 5.06 -13.46
CA LEU A 143 6.23 4.04 -13.85
C LEU A 143 5.53 2.89 -14.56
N GLY A 144 6.23 2.26 -15.50
CA GLY A 144 5.70 1.11 -16.24
C GLY A 144 4.34 1.42 -16.86
N ARG A 145 3.33 0.58 -16.59
CA ARG A 145 1.94 0.78 -17.07
C ARG A 145 1.26 2.05 -16.53
N GLY A 146 1.82 2.66 -15.50
CA GLY A 146 1.30 3.91 -14.93
C GLY A 146 1.94 5.18 -15.50
N ALA A 147 2.91 5.07 -16.42
CA ALA A 147 3.67 6.21 -16.93
C ALA A 147 2.79 7.30 -17.56
N ASP A 148 1.77 6.89 -18.32
CA ASP A 148 0.87 7.79 -19.04
C ASP A 148 -0.43 8.09 -18.28
N ILE A 149 -0.56 7.60 -17.04
CA ILE A 149 -1.75 7.85 -16.22
C ILE A 149 -1.60 9.20 -15.51
N ALA A 150 -2.62 10.05 -15.63
CA ALA A 150 -2.62 11.38 -15.04
C ALA A 150 -2.64 11.31 -13.50
N LEU A 151 -1.74 12.07 -12.87
CA LEU A 151 -1.76 12.30 -11.42
C LEU A 151 -2.96 13.16 -11.02
N PRO A 152 -3.50 12.97 -9.80
CA PRO A 152 -4.51 13.87 -9.25
C PRO A 152 -4.00 15.31 -9.17
N ARG A 153 -4.88 16.28 -9.44
CA ARG A 153 -4.59 17.69 -9.09
C ARG A 153 -4.56 17.83 -7.56
N PRO A 154 -3.60 18.57 -6.98
CA PRO A 154 -3.49 18.73 -5.52
C PRO A 154 -4.79 19.18 -4.84
N ALA A 155 -5.48 20.16 -5.41
CA ALA A 155 -6.73 20.67 -4.83
C ALA A 155 -7.86 19.63 -4.86
N ASP A 156 -7.94 18.84 -5.93
CA ASP A 156 -8.95 17.78 -6.04
C ASP A 156 -8.66 16.68 -5.02
N LEU A 157 -7.40 16.28 -4.88
CA LEU A 157 -6.97 15.27 -3.92
C LEU A 157 -7.31 15.66 -2.49
N ALA A 158 -7.07 16.92 -2.11
CA ALA A 158 -7.44 17.43 -0.79
C ALA A 158 -8.97 17.33 -0.55
N ARG A 159 -9.78 17.81 -1.51
CA ARG A 159 -11.25 17.75 -1.40
C ARG A 159 -11.77 16.32 -1.33
N ALA A 160 -11.26 15.43 -2.17
CA ALA A 160 -11.65 14.03 -2.19
C ALA A 160 -11.26 13.31 -0.88
N TYR A 161 -10.10 13.64 -0.30
CA TYR A 161 -9.71 13.11 1.00
C TYR A 161 -10.68 13.56 2.11
N SER A 162 -11.03 14.85 2.19
CA SER A 162 -11.99 15.35 3.17
C SER A 162 -13.35 14.66 3.03
N ALA A 163 -13.88 14.57 1.81
CA ALA A 163 -15.13 13.87 1.54
C ALA A 163 -15.07 12.37 1.90
N LEU A 164 -13.94 11.72 1.65
CA LEU A 164 -13.72 10.33 2.04
C LEU A 164 -13.75 10.16 3.57
N VAL A 165 -13.11 11.06 4.32
CA VAL A 165 -13.12 11.02 5.79
C VAL A 165 -14.55 11.16 6.32
N GLU A 166 -15.33 12.10 5.81
CA GLU A 166 -16.74 12.28 6.19
C GLU A 166 -17.58 11.02 5.89
N ALA A 167 -17.38 10.42 4.71
CA ALA A 167 -18.05 9.18 4.32
C ALA A 167 -17.66 8.02 5.25
N LEU A 168 -16.37 7.87 5.58
CA LEU A 168 -15.89 6.85 6.49
C LEU A 168 -16.41 7.05 7.91
N ASP A 169 -16.51 8.28 8.40
CA ASP A 169 -17.12 8.58 9.69
C ASP A 169 -18.60 8.17 9.71
N TRP A 170 -19.34 8.46 8.63
CA TRP A 170 -20.73 8.04 8.49
C TRP A 170 -20.87 6.51 8.46
N VAL A 171 -19.99 5.81 7.74
CA VAL A 171 -19.95 4.34 7.66
C VAL A 171 -19.59 3.75 9.03
N ASN A 172 -18.55 4.27 9.69
CA ASN A 172 -18.01 3.72 10.92
C ASN A 172 -18.95 3.86 12.12
N ARG A 173 -19.80 4.91 12.16
CA ARG A 173 -20.88 5.03 13.16
C ARG A 173 -21.88 3.87 13.12
N ARG A 174 -21.91 3.10 12.03
CA ARG A 174 -22.86 1.99 11.80
C ARG A 174 -22.19 0.63 11.80
N ARG A 175 -20.89 0.55 12.08
CA ARG A 175 -20.11 -0.70 12.03
C ARG A 175 -19.63 -1.11 13.41
N GLN A 176 -19.65 -2.41 13.66
CA GLN A 176 -19.01 -2.98 14.86
C GLN A 176 -17.49 -2.87 14.82
N LYS A 177 -16.90 -2.96 13.62
CA LYS A 177 -15.46 -2.84 13.38
C LYS A 177 -15.23 -1.75 12.34
N PRO A 178 -14.55 -0.65 12.70
CA PRO A 178 -14.38 0.48 11.80
C PRO A 178 -13.47 0.13 10.64
N LEU A 179 -13.73 0.76 9.49
CA LEU A 179 -12.79 0.90 8.39
C LEU A 179 -11.76 1.96 8.80
N VAL A 180 -10.49 1.56 8.83
CA VAL A 180 -9.38 2.44 9.19
C VAL A 180 -8.62 2.86 7.94
N LEU A 181 -8.45 4.17 7.74
CA LEU A 181 -7.52 4.68 6.74
C LEU A 181 -6.09 4.29 7.12
N ARG A 182 -5.38 3.63 6.21
CA ARG A 182 -3.98 3.23 6.45
C ARG A 182 -3.10 4.46 6.70
N GLU A 183 -3.43 5.58 6.07
CA GLU A 183 -2.67 6.83 6.13
C GLU A 183 -2.88 7.60 7.44
N ALA A 184 -3.92 7.28 8.23
CA ALA A 184 -4.21 7.92 9.52
C ALA A 184 -3.09 7.69 10.55
N GLY A 185 -2.41 6.53 10.51
CA GLY A 185 -1.30 6.20 11.41
C GLY A 185 0.00 6.97 11.13
N MET A 186 0.05 7.76 10.05
CA MET A 186 1.24 8.49 9.61
C MET A 186 1.22 9.98 10.02
N VAL A 187 0.27 10.35 10.89
CA VAL A 187 -0.06 11.70 11.40
C VAL A 187 0.04 11.73 12.96
N GLY A 188 0.84 10.83 13.55
CA GLY A 188 0.95 10.66 15.00
C GLY A 188 2.05 11.51 15.67
N CYS A 189 1.81 11.93 16.91
CA CYS A 189 2.79 12.54 17.81
C CYS A 189 3.77 11.50 18.36
N GLY A 190 4.81 11.18 17.62
CA GLY A 190 5.96 10.40 18.09
C GLY A 190 7.28 11.04 17.63
N PRO A 191 8.44 10.66 18.23
CA PRO A 191 9.74 11.12 17.74
C PRO A 191 9.86 10.82 16.25
N THR A 192 10.53 11.69 15.51
CA THR A 192 10.64 11.69 14.04
C THR A 192 11.15 10.36 13.49
N GLU A 193 10.23 9.40 13.29
CA GLU A 193 10.52 8.15 12.62
C GLU A 193 10.63 8.38 11.11
N SER A 194 11.48 7.59 10.46
CA SER A 194 11.49 7.42 9.00
C SER A 194 10.08 7.17 8.43
N TYR A 195 9.82 7.63 7.21
CA TYR A 195 8.58 7.38 6.46
C TYR A 195 8.25 5.89 6.37
N CYS A 196 9.25 5.07 6.03
CA CYS A 196 9.12 3.61 5.97
C CYS A 196 10.45 2.91 6.26
N ALA A 197 10.41 1.58 6.37
CA ALA A 197 11.61 0.77 6.65
C ALA A 197 12.72 0.91 5.59
N ALA A 198 12.37 1.16 4.33
CA ALA A 198 13.35 1.35 3.25
C ALA A 198 14.21 2.62 3.45
N GLU A 199 13.67 3.68 4.07
CA GLU A 199 14.45 4.87 4.38
C GLU A 199 15.58 4.59 5.39
N ARG A 200 15.40 3.58 6.24
CA ARG A 200 16.41 3.14 7.21
C ARG A 200 17.29 1.99 6.72
N GLY A 201 17.14 1.55 5.47
CA GLY A 201 17.82 0.35 4.97
C GLY A 201 17.36 -0.94 5.66
N ARG A 202 16.13 -0.95 6.20
CA ARG A 202 15.54 -2.10 6.92
C ARG A 202 14.44 -2.79 6.11
N ALA A 203 14.48 -2.65 4.79
CA ALA A 203 13.57 -3.32 3.87
C ALA A 203 14.33 -3.82 2.65
N ALA A 204 13.87 -4.93 2.10
CA ALA A 204 14.32 -5.46 0.84
C ALA A 204 13.13 -6.10 0.11
N VAL A 205 13.20 -6.09 -1.21
CA VAL A 205 12.26 -6.74 -2.12
C VAL A 205 13.01 -7.80 -2.88
N LEU A 206 12.52 -9.02 -2.80
CA LEU A 206 13.00 -10.17 -3.55
C LEU A 206 12.08 -10.41 -4.74
N VAL A 207 12.64 -10.49 -5.95
CA VAL A 207 11.90 -10.84 -7.18
C VAL A 207 12.19 -12.30 -7.59
N PRO A 208 11.36 -12.92 -8.47
CA PRO A 208 11.52 -14.33 -8.86
C PRO A 208 12.87 -14.72 -9.50
N GLY A 209 13.66 -13.76 -9.99
CA GLY A 209 15.03 -13.97 -10.49
C GLY A 209 16.12 -13.91 -9.42
N GLY A 210 15.76 -13.69 -8.15
CA GLY A 210 16.71 -13.59 -7.04
C GLY A 210 17.27 -12.17 -6.83
N GLY A 211 17.00 -11.24 -7.74
CA GLY A 211 17.42 -9.85 -7.58
C GLY A 211 16.78 -9.17 -6.36
N LEU A 212 17.51 -8.21 -5.81
CA LEU A 212 17.15 -7.50 -4.59
C LEU A 212 17.08 -5.99 -4.83
N TRP A 213 16.05 -5.34 -4.29
CA TRP A 213 15.89 -3.87 -4.30
C TRP A 213 15.40 -3.37 -2.95
N PRO A 214 15.67 -2.10 -2.57
CA PRO A 214 15.22 -1.55 -1.29
C PRO A 214 13.70 -1.28 -1.25
N CYS A 215 13.05 -1.18 -2.42
CA CYS A 215 11.63 -0.89 -2.55
C CYS A 215 11.05 -1.46 -3.85
N SER A 216 9.79 -1.88 -3.84
CA SER A 216 9.10 -2.44 -5.01
C SER A 216 8.98 -1.44 -6.15
N SER A 217 8.93 -0.14 -5.84
CA SER A 217 8.85 0.92 -6.84
C SER A 217 10.17 1.17 -7.59
N LEU A 218 11.28 0.60 -7.12
CA LEU A 218 12.61 0.77 -7.72
C LEU A 218 13.11 -0.50 -8.40
N VAL A 219 12.31 -1.58 -8.40
CA VAL A 219 12.64 -2.82 -9.10
C VAL A 219 12.88 -2.54 -10.58
N GLY A 220 14.00 -3.04 -11.09
CA GLY A 220 14.42 -2.82 -12.48
C GLY A 220 15.19 -1.51 -12.72
N GLN A 221 15.42 -0.69 -11.68
CA GLN A 221 16.34 0.44 -11.77
C GLN A 221 17.71 0.01 -11.26
N ASP A 222 18.67 -0.13 -12.17
CA ASP A 222 20.00 -0.70 -11.88
C ASP A 222 20.75 0.08 -10.79
N GLY A 223 20.60 1.41 -10.75
CA GLY A 223 21.20 2.27 -9.72
C GLY A 223 20.69 2.01 -8.29
N PHE A 224 19.66 1.19 -8.11
CA PHE A 224 19.11 0.81 -6.81
C PHE A 224 19.16 -0.71 -6.55
N SER A 225 19.87 -1.46 -7.39
CA SER A 225 20.09 -2.89 -7.17
C SER A 225 20.86 -3.13 -5.87
N LEU A 226 20.39 -4.07 -5.06
CA LEU A 226 21.08 -4.59 -3.87
C LEU A 226 21.74 -5.95 -4.18
N GLY A 227 22.05 -6.20 -5.46
CA GLY A 227 22.62 -7.45 -5.93
C GLY A 227 21.59 -8.58 -6.05
N ASN A 228 22.05 -9.81 -5.83
CA ASN A 228 21.26 -11.02 -5.93
C ASN A 228 21.21 -11.73 -4.58
N VAL A 229 20.21 -12.58 -4.35
CA VAL A 229 20.07 -13.38 -3.14
C VAL A 229 21.31 -14.19 -2.79
N ASP A 230 22.07 -14.62 -3.79
CA ASP A 230 23.30 -15.40 -3.60
C ASP A 230 24.51 -14.49 -3.27
N HIS A 231 24.48 -13.22 -3.67
CA HIS A 231 25.50 -12.20 -3.42
C HIS A 231 24.85 -10.83 -3.15
N PRO A 232 24.26 -10.60 -1.95
CA PRO A 232 23.58 -9.35 -1.65
C PRO A 232 24.58 -8.23 -1.34
N ASP A 233 24.27 -7.02 -1.79
CA ASP A 233 24.97 -5.79 -1.41
C ASP A 233 24.00 -4.88 -0.66
N LEU A 234 24.14 -4.83 0.66
CA LEU A 234 23.30 -4.02 1.55
C LEU A 234 23.92 -2.67 1.92
N SER A 235 25.11 -2.35 1.38
CA SER A 235 25.86 -1.13 1.71
C SER A 235 25.09 0.16 1.40
N ALA A 236 24.28 0.14 0.32
CA ALA A 236 23.46 1.24 -0.15
C ALA A 236 21.94 1.00 0.02
N SER A 237 21.53 0.18 0.99
CA SER A 237 20.12 -0.22 1.19
C SER A 237 19.20 0.90 1.68
N ALA A 238 19.74 1.96 2.30
CA ALA A 238 18.95 3.06 2.85
C ALA A 238 18.58 4.11 1.79
N LEU A 239 17.28 4.31 1.57
CA LEU A 239 16.78 5.37 0.70
C LEU A 239 16.82 6.72 1.42
N ARG A 240 17.56 7.71 0.90
CA ARG A 240 17.69 9.03 1.51
C ARG A 240 16.87 10.07 0.73
N PRO A 241 15.61 10.34 1.10
CA PRO A 241 14.83 11.38 0.44
C PRO A 241 15.34 12.76 0.82
N SER A 242 15.24 13.72 -0.11
CA SER A 242 15.40 15.13 0.23
C SER A 242 14.28 15.58 1.17
N ARG A 243 14.65 16.22 2.29
CA ARG A 243 13.73 16.80 3.29
C ARG A 243 13.77 18.32 3.32
N THR A 244 14.38 18.97 2.34
CA THR A 244 14.59 20.44 2.31
C THR A 244 13.31 21.23 2.51
N LEU A 245 12.22 20.82 1.84
CA LEU A 245 10.91 21.48 1.94
C LEU A 245 10.15 21.20 3.26
N CYS A 246 10.62 20.24 4.07
CA CYS A 246 9.96 19.89 5.32
C CYS A 246 10.31 20.86 6.47
N GLY A 247 11.47 21.52 6.43
CA GLY A 247 11.94 22.41 7.51
C GLY A 247 11.06 23.63 7.77
N ALA A 248 10.30 24.08 6.75
CA ALA A 248 9.34 25.19 6.86
C ALA A 248 7.87 24.71 6.97
N CYS A 249 7.64 23.40 7.13
CA CYS A 249 6.29 22.84 7.16
C CYS A 249 5.69 22.90 8.57
N ALA A 250 4.47 23.43 8.70
CA ALA A 250 3.76 23.53 9.98
C ALA A 250 3.13 22.20 10.46
N VAL A 251 3.22 21.13 9.68
CA VAL A 251 2.59 19.85 10.01
C VAL A 251 3.43 19.08 11.03
N SER A 252 2.98 19.05 12.29
CA SER A 252 3.63 18.31 13.37
C SER A 252 3.49 16.80 13.20
N GLY A 253 4.47 15.99 13.63
CA GLY A 253 4.38 14.52 13.57
C GLY A 253 4.45 13.89 12.16
N CYS A 254 4.59 14.70 11.10
CA CYS A 254 4.73 14.19 9.74
C CYS A 254 6.07 13.47 9.54
N ARG A 255 6.01 12.26 8.95
CA ARG A 255 7.20 11.45 8.63
C ARG A 255 7.85 11.79 7.28
N GLY A 256 7.46 12.91 6.65
CA GLY A 256 7.92 13.31 5.33
C GLY A 256 7.17 12.63 4.18
N ARG A 257 7.85 12.49 3.04
CA ARG A 257 7.31 11.92 1.78
C ARG A 257 7.87 10.52 1.54
N CYS A 258 7.20 9.72 0.71
CA CYS A 258 7.71 8.41 0.34
C CYS A 258 9.06 8.55 -0.38
N PRO A 259 10.16 7.91 0.10
CA PRO A 259 11.46 8.05 -0.54
C PRO A 259 11.50 7.58 -1.98
N ALA A 260 10.96 6.38 -2.23
CA ALA A 260 10.92 5.83 -3.58
C ALA A 260 10.05 6.70 -4.51
N ARG A 261 8.92 7.24 -4.02
CA ARG A 261 8.09 8.15 -4.82
C ARG A 261 8.83 9.45 -5.14
N ALA A 262 9.56 10.02 -4.18
CA ALA A 262 10.38 11.22 -4.39
C ALA A 262 11.47 11.01 -5.44
N ILE A 263 12.08 9.83 -5.46
CA ILE A 263 13.08 9.44 -6.46
C ILE A 263 12.44 9.35 -7.84
N VAL A 264 11.27 8.71 -7.97
CA VAL A 264 10.68 8.42 -9.28
C VAL A 264 9.86 9.57 -9.87
N SER A 265 9.29 10.43 -9.02
CA SER A 265 8.45 11.55 -9.47
C SER A 265 8.28 12.57 -8.35
N SER A 266 8.91 13.73 -8.52
CA SER A 266 8.75 14.89 -7.62
C SER A 266 7.28 15.34 -7.55
N ALA A 267 6.56 15.32 -8.68
CA ALA A 267 5.14 15.66 -8.77
C ALA A 267 4.27 14.70 -7.95
N ALA A 268 4.43 13.37 -8.14
CA ALA A 268 3.68 12.39 -7.35
C ALA A 268 4.04 12.46 -5.86
N SER A 269 5.31 12.71 -5.55
CA SER A 269 5.78 12.88 -4.16
C SER A 269 5.19 14.11 -3.48
N ALA A 270 4.94 15.20 -4.22
CA ALA A 270 4.29 16.38 -3.67
C ALA A 270 2.88 16.09 -3.13
N LEU A 271 2.18 15.11 -3.71
CA LEU A 271 0.85 14.69 -3.28
C LEU A 271 0.84 14.00 -1.91
N ASP A 272 1.98 13.42 -1.45
CA ASP A 272 2.09 12.95 -0.06
C ASP A 272 1.82 14.11 0.92
N CYS A 273 2.37 15.30 0.65
CA CYS A 273 2.15 16.47 1.49
C CYS A 273 0.70 16.94 1.48
N VAL A 274 0.01 16.80 0.34
CA VAL A 274 -1.42 17.16 0.23
C VAL A 274 -2.25 16.28 1.16
N LEU A 275 -2.09 14.95 1.07
CA LEU A 275 -2.80 14.01 1.95
C LEU A 275 -2.49 14.25 3.42
N ARG A 276 -1.23 14.53 3.76
CA ARG A 276 -0.84 14.84 5.15
C ARG A 276 -1.53 16.10 5.66
N ARG A 277 -1.46 17.20 4.91
CA ARG A 277 -2.10 18.45 5.31
C ARG A 277 -3.61 18.28 5.47
N ALA A 278 -4.26 17.59 4.55
CA ALA A 278 -5.70 17.29 4.63
C ALA A 278 -6.04 16.43 5.87
N ALA A 279 -5.19 15.45 6.20
CA ALA A 279 -5.36 14.63 7.40
C ALA A 279 -5.15 15.39 8.72
N HIS A 280 -4.28 16.42 8.72
CA HIS A 280 -4.01 17.25 9.89
C HIS A 280 -5.02 18.39 10.10
N HIS A 281 -5.68 18.84 9.04
CA HIS A 281 -6.69 19.90 9.10
C HIS A 281 -7.96 19.46 8.37
N PRO A 282 -8.87 18.73 9.05
CA PRO A 282 -10.13 18.29 8.45
C PRO A 282 -11.00 19.44 7.90
N SER A 283 -10.74 20.70 8.30
CA SER A 283 -11.51 21.90 7.92
C SER A 283 -10.78 22.93 7.05
N ALA A 284 -9.56 22.68 6.53
CA ALA A 284 -8.82 23.68 5.76
C ALA A 284 -9.01 23.56 4.23
N SER A 285 -10.14 24.03 3.72
CA SER A 285 -10.38 24.24 2.27
C SER A 285 -9.80 25.54 1.72
N GLU A 286 -9.04 26.32 2.49
CA GLU A 286 -8.42 27.56 2.01
C GLU A 286 -6.91 27.60 2.31
N SER A 287 -6.12 28.00 1.31
CA SER A 287 -4.67 28.25 1.33
C SER A 287 -3.71 27.06 1.13
N ILE A 288 -3.78 26.41 -0.03
CA ILE A 288 -2.58 25.77 -0.63
C ILE A 288 -2.11 26.65 -1.80
N ARG A 289 -1.23 27.61 -1.52
CA ARG A 289 -0.35 28.18 -2.55
C ARG A 289 0.74 27.16 -2.83
N VAL A 290 0.76 26.63 -4.05
CA VAL A 290 1.87 25.84 -4.58
C VAL A 290 2.88 26.84 -5.18
N PRO A 291 4.15 26.85 -4.78
CA PRO A 291 5.16 27.63 -5.50
C PRO A 291 5.35 27.02 -6.90
N ALA A 292 5.46 27.89 -7.90
CA ALA A 292 5.63 27.55 -9.31
C ALA A 292 6.83 26.63 -9.56
#